data_AF-A0A640QHH2-F1
#
_entry.id   AF-A0A640QHH2-F1
#
_cell.length_a   1.000
_cell.length_b   1.000
_cell.length_c   1.000
_cell.angle_alpha   90.00
_cell.angle_beta   90.00
_cell.angle_gamma   90.00
#
_symmetry.space_group_name_H-M   'P 1'
#
loop_
_entity.id
_entity.type
_entity.pdbx_description
1 polymer ?
#
loop_
_entity_poly.entity_id
_entity_poly.type
_entity_poly.pdbx_seq_one_letter_code
_entity_poly.pdbx_strand_id
1 'polypeptide(L)'
;MQYPWLLDGHKIFRVVIVVQLIIAVAIGLFTGELLAAFIFGIPIAAVPLMLSFQDPYSSLSRHAMAIGVQLLTALHIHQSFGLIEVHFEIFVLLAFLSCFRDWKVVATGTAVVAVHHISFFLLQAGGAPLFIFEEGHVSFSILLMHAAFALAEGGVLMYIAKQSHQEGAGAAELRLAIETMQKSDGKLDLGVALNREHKIIRPFADLIDQVRALVELASNLTEDVVRGCGKMEHAANNMFEISRNTDQEIAMVSASSEEIAQTMQLSTEQTTLASDKASSAEASSRSTRDTISNTSHTIDSLRNTLNAAAQTNSALNEQCSHISEAMRSITAVAEQTNLLALNAAIESARAGEHGRGFAVVADEVRTLAIRSKESADQITSVTEQLVTQTASSVEQMQKCIKLVDEAVISSNDATSAMTEIMRQIRDASESMTEIATSAVEQETASASIAQSTARLSEFTSEELATAEGLAREVDVLSEISKRMRSAIERFRL
;
A
#
# COMPACT_ATOMS: atom_id res chain seq x y z
N MET A 1 24.49 43.25 48.39
CA MET A 1 25.30 42.55 47.37
C MET A 1 26.72 43.09 47.42
N GLN A 2 27.71 42.20 47.38
CA GLN A 2 29.11 42.59 47.30
C GLN A 2 29.45 42.87 45.84
N TYR A 3 29.27 44.13 45.43
CA TYR A 3 29.51 44.50 44.05
C TYR A 3 31.01 44.72 43.80
N PRO A 4 31.57 44.18 42.70
CA PRO A 4 33.01 44.23 42.45
C PRO A 4 33.54 45.67 42.31
N TRP A 5 32.74 46.58 41.76
CA TRP A 5 33.14 47.99 41.57
C TRP A 5 33.34 48.76 42.88
N LEU A 6 32.81 48.29 44.02
CA LEU A 6 33.02 48.96 45.31
C LEU A 6 34.48 48.82 45.77
N LEU A 7 35.10 47.65 45.55
CA LEU A 7 36.51 47.45 45.82
C LEU A 7 37.39 48.32 44.91
N ASP A 8 37.05 48.38 43.63
CA ASP A 8 37.82 49.16 42.67
C ASP A 8 37.70 50.66 42.94
N GLY A 9 36.51 51.13 43.33
CA GLY A 9 36.32 52.49 43.85
C GLY A 9 37.24 52.79 45.04
N HIS A 10 37.28 51.91 46.04
CA HIS A 10 38.19 52.09 47.18
C HIS A 10 39.67 52.06 46.80
N LYS A 11 40.10 51.21 45.85
CA LYS A 11 41.49 51.21 45.36
C LYS A 11 41.87 52.56 44.75
N ILE A 12 41.02 53.10 43.89
CA ILE A 12 41.23 54.41 43.27
C ILE A 12 41.32 55.50 44.35
N PHE A 13 40.37 55.52 45.27
CA PHE A 13 40.29 56.58 46.27
C PHE A 13 41.37 56.54 47.35
N ARG A 14 41.93 55.35 47.66
CA ARG A 14 43.12 55.25 48.51
C ARG A 14 44.31 55.99 47.89
N VAL A 15 44.49 55.84 46.57
CA VAL A 15 45.53 56.58 45.84
C VAL A 15 45.24 58.07 45.85
N VAL A 16 43.99 58.47 45.57
CA VAL A 16 43.56 59.87 45.57
C VAL A 16 43.86 60.55 46.90
N ILE A 17 43.45 59.98 48.04
CA ILE A 17 43.69 60.58 49.36
C ILE A 17 45.18 60.74 49.67
N VAL A 18 46.00 59.73 49.33
CA VAL A 18 47.46 59.82 49.55
C VAL A 18 48.07 60.93 48.69
N VAL A 19 47.64 61.04 47.42
CA VAL A 19 48.08 62.10 46.52
C VAL A 19 47.63 63.48 47.03
N GLN A 20 46.39 63.63 47.48
CA GLN A 20 45.91 64.87 48.09
C GLN A 20 46.72 65.23 49.34
N LEU A 21 47.05 64.28 50.21
CA LEU A 21 47.89 64.55 51.38
C LEU A 21 49.29 65.05 50.98
N ILE A 22 49.89 64.48 49.92
CA ILE A 22 51.18 64.95 49.38
C ILE A 22 51.05 66.37 48.81
N ILE A 23 49.95 66.67 48.11
CA ILE A 23 49.65 68.00 47.58
C ILE A 23 49.47 69.01 48.72
N ALA A 24 48.76 68.67 49.80
CA ALA A 24 48.61 69.53 50.98
C ALA A 24 49.96 69.90 51.61
N VAL A 25 50.89 68.95 51.70
CA VAL A 25 52.26 69.20 52.18
C VAL A 25 53.02 70.10 51.20
N ALA A 26 52.90 69.85 49.89
CA ALA A 26 53.55 70.66 48.86
C ALA A 26 53.05 72.11 48.87
N ILE A 27 51.73 72.34 48.87
CA ILE A 27 51.13 73.68 48.96
C ILE A 27 51.61 74.37 50.24
N GLY A 28 51.54 73.67 51.40
CA GLY A 28 51.99 74.23 52.68
C GLY A 28 53.48 74.63 52.72
N LEU A 29 54.36 73.97 51.96
CA LEU A 29 55.76 74.38 51.81
C LEU A 29 55.91 75.70 51.04
N PHE A 30 55.04 75.97 50.07
CA PHE A 30 55.07 77.20 49.27
C PHE A 30 54.35 78.37 49.95
N THR A 31 53.26 78.11 50.67
CA THR A 31 52.41 79.15 51.27
C THR A 31 52.71 79.44 52.74
N GLY A 32 53.55 78.63 53.38
CA GLY A 32 53.88 78.75 54.80
C GLY A 32 52.89 78.03 55.74
N GLU A 33 51.81 77.47 55.21
CA GLU A 33 50.75 76.74 55.94
C GLU A 33 51.07 75.25 56.15
N LEU A 34 52.33 74.93 56.46
CA LEU A 34 52.76 73.53 56.64
C LEU A 34 52.11 72.88 57.87
N LEU A 35 51.86 73.65 58.93
CA LEU A 35 51.24 73.17 60.16
C LEU A 35 49.80 72.66 59.91
N ALA A 36 49.05 73.36 59.05
CA ALA A 36 47.68 72.98 58.69
C ALA A 36 47.65 71.62 57.93
N ALA A 37 48.64 71.36 57.07
CA ALA A 37 48.77 70.09 56.34
C ALA A 37 48.86 68.88 57.29
N PHE A 38 49.63 69.01 58.37
CA PHE A 38 49.81 67.92 59.34
C PHE A 38 48.66 67.81 60.33
N ILE A 39 48.20 68.94 60.90
CA ILE A 39 47.17 68.94 61.95
C ILE A 39 45.81 68.51 61.38
N PHE A 40 45.43 68.99 60.21
CA PHE A 40 44.14 68.68 59.61
C PHE A 40 44.25 67.58 58.55
N GLY A 41 45.26 67.63 57.69
CA GLY A 41 45.39 66.67 56.58
C GLY A 41 45.57 65.22 57.02
N ILE A 42 46.41 64.94 58.03
CA ILE A 42 46.61 63.55 58.51
C ILE A 42 45.32 62.97 59.10
N PRO A 43 44.62 63.63 60.06
CA PRO A 43 43.36 63.09 60.58
C PRO A 43 42.27 62.93 59.52
N ILE A 44 42.14 63.89 58.60
CA ILE A 44 41.15 63.83 57.51
C ILE A 44 41.44 62.65 56.57
N ALA A 45 42.72 62.34 56.30
CA ALA A 45 43.12 61.21 55.46
C ALA A 45 43.06 59.85 56.19
N ALA A 46 43.39 59.80 57.48
CA ALA A 46 43.55 58.55 58.24
C ALA A 46 42.22 57.79 58.40
N VAL A 47 41.14 58.49 58.74
CA VAL A 47 39.81 57.88 58.96
C VAL A 47 39.26 57.16 57.71
N PRO A 48 39.15 57.80 56.54
CA PRO A 48 38.68 57.14 55.33
C PRO A 48 39.62 56.03 54.85
N LEU A 49 40.95 56.19 54.98
CA LEU A 49 41.89 55.13 54.63
C LEU A 49 41.70 53.89 55.50
N MET A 50 41.63 54.05 56.83
CA MET A 50 41.40 52.96 57.78
C MET A 50 40.11 52.20 57.47
N LEU A 51 38.99 52.92 57.30
CA LEU A 51 37.70 52.30 56.98
C LEU A 51 37.71 51.61 55.62
N SER A 52 38.47 52.11 54.65
CA SER A 52 38.59 51.48 53.34
C SER A 52 39.29 50.12 53.40
N PHE A 53 40.25 49.91 54.30
CA PHE A 53 40.95 48.64 54.44
C PHE A 53 40.19 47.63 55.29
N GLN A 54 39.45 48.09 56.30
CA GLN A 54 38.72 47.21 57.22
C GLN A 54 37.42 46.67 56.64
N ASP A 55 36.60 47.54 56.05
CA ASP A 55 35.32 47.15 55.46
C ASP A 55 35.01 48.00 54.21
N PRO A 56 35.59 47.64 53.04
CA PRO A 56 35.36 48.35 51.79
C PRO A 56 33.95 48.16 51.22
N TYR A 57 33.14 47.25 51.74
CA TYR A 57 31.76 47.05 51.26
C TYR A 57 30.75 47.86 52.07
N SER A 58 31.14 48.34 53.25
CA SER A 58 30.29 49.17 54.11
C SER A 58 29.92 50.50 53.43
N SER A 59 28.67 50.90 53.64
CA SER A 59 28.22 52.24 53.26
C SER A 59 29.02 53.32 54.00
N LEU A 60 29.36 53.08 55.27
CA LEU A 60 30.11 54.03 56.10
C LEU A 60 31.48 54.34 55.49
N SER A 61 32.18 53.32 55.00
CA SER A 61 33.51 53.48 54.39
C SER A 61 33.48 54.38 53.14
N ARG A 62 32.45 54.22 52.30
CA ARG A 62 32.27 55.03 51.08
C ARG A 62 31.92 56.48 51.40
N HIS A 63 31.06 56.70 52.39
CA HIS A 63 30.70 58.05 52.84
C HIS A 63 31.90 58.74 53.51
N ALA A 64 32.67 58.02 54.33
CA ALA A 64 33.91 58.52 54.90
C ALA A 64 34.89 58.94 53.79
N MET A 65 35.01 58.14 52.72
CA MET A 65 35.84 58.47 51.56
C MET A 65 35.39 59.76 50.88
N ALA A 66 34.08 59.93 50.64
CA ALA A 66 33.54 61.17 50.09
C ALA A 66 33.82 62.39 50.98
N ILE A 67 33.63 62.24 52.29
CA ILE A 67 33.88 63.32 53.26
C ILE A 67 35.37 63.67 53.28
N GLY A 68 36.25 62.67 53.42
CA GLY A 68 37.69 62.90 53.54
C GLY A 68 38.31 63.56 52.32
N VAL A 69 37.93 63.13 51.13
CA VAL A 69 38.40 63.71 49.86
C VAL A 69 37.98 65.17 49.73
N GLN A 70 36.72 65.49 50.06
CA GLN A 70 36.21 66.88 49.98
C GLN A 70 36.80 67.78 51.07
N LEU A 71 37.07 67.24 52.27
CA LEU A 71 37.74 67.97 53.35
C LEU A 71 39.23 68.21 53.06
N LEU A 72 39.92 67.29 52.37
CA LEU A 72 41.30 67.53 51.91
C LEU A 72 41.33 68.60 50.82
N THR A 73 40.38 68.60 49.90
CA THR A 73 40.24 69.69 48.92
C THR A 73 39.93 71.03 49.59
N ALA A 74 39.05 71.04 50.60
CA ALA A 74 38.82 72.22 51.44
C ALA A 74 40.12 72.73 52.09
N LEU A 75 40.98 71.82 52.58
CA LEU A 75 42.29 72.17 53.11
C LEU A 75 43.21 72.79 52.03
N HIS A 76 43.25 72.25 50.82
CA HIS A 76 44.04 72.83 49.72
C HIS A 76 43.57 74.25 49.36
N ILE A 77 42.26 74.47 49.30
CA ILE A 77 41.67 75.79 49.04
C ILE A 77 42.11 76.77 50.13
N HIS A 78 42.02 76.36 51.39
CA HIS A 78 42.44 77.17 52.51
C HIS A 78 43.95 77.50 52.47
N GLN A 79 44.80 76.50 52.26
CA GLN A 79 46.26 76.67 52.20
C GLN A 79 46.72 77.51 51.00
N SER A 80 45.89 77.60 49.95
CA SER A 80 46.13 78.40 48.75
C SER A 80 45.45 79.77 48.82
N PHE A 81 45.06 80.22 50.02
CA PHE A 81 44.41 81.51 50.26
C PHE A 81 43.13 81.74 49.43
N GLY A 82 42.40 80.67 49.12
CA GLY A 82 41.13 80.77 48.41
C GLY A 82 41.24 80.92 46.88
N LEU A 83 42.37 80.51 46.26
CA LEU A 83 42.53 80.50 44.81
C LEU A 83 41.38 79.75 44.12
N ILE A 84 40.77 80.38 43.11
CA ILE A 84 39.62 79.81 42.38
C ILE A 84 40.04 78.56 41.60
N GLU A 85 41.27 78.50 41.09
CA GLU A 85 41.79 77.35 40.34
C GLU A 85 41.81 76.07 41.18
N VAL A 86 42.04 76.19 42.49
CA VAL A 86 42.04 75.03 43.40
C VAL A 86 40.62 74.51 43.63
N HIS A 87 39.59 75.32 43.43
CA HIS A 87 38.19 74.88 43.51
C HIS A 87 37.83 73.91 42.38
N PHE A 88 38.56 73.89 41.26
CA PHE A 88 38.35 72.90 40.21
C PHE A 88 38.55 71.47 40.71
N GLU A 89 39.37 71.28 41.75
CA GLU A 89 39.57 69.99 42.40
C GLU A 89 38.27 69.41 42.98
N ILE A 90 37.35 70.27 43.46
CA ILE A 90 36.03 69.83 43.98
C ILE A 90 35.23 69.12 42.90
N PHE A 91 35.10 69.73 41.72
CA PHE A 91 34.33 69.19 40.61
C PHE A 91 34.96 67.88 40.10
N VAL A 92 36.29 67.86 39.94
CA VAL A 92 37.02 66.64 39.54
C VAL A 92 36.75 65.49 40.52
N LEU A 93 36.83 65.76 41.82
CA LEU A 93 36.69 64.71 42.83
C LEU A 93 35.24 64.31 43.09
N LEU A 94 34.28 65.23 42.94
CA LEU A 94 32.85 64.88 42.89
C LEU A 94 32.59 63.91 41.74
N ALA A 95 33.13 64.17 40.55
CA ALA A 95 33.01 63.26 39.42
C ALA A 95 33.60 61.88 39.72
N PHE A 96 34.74 61.80 40.41
CA PHE A 96 35.37 60.53 40.78
C PHE A 96 34.50 59.71 41.74
N LEU A 97 33.67 60.35 42.59
CA LEU A 97 32.78 59.62 43.52
C LEU A 97 31.76 58.75 42.78
N SER A 98 31.51 59.02 41.50
CA SER A 98 30.70 58.15 40.63
C SER A 98 31.28 56.73 40.47
N CYS A 99 32.58 56.51 40.73
CA CYS A 99 33.20 55.17 40.74
C CYS A 99 32.55 54.23 41.75
N PHE A 100 32.02 54.75 42.86
CA PHE A 100 31.28 53.94 43.84
C PHE A 100 29.88 53.53 43.35
N ARG A 101 29.39 54.16 42.27
CA ARG A 101 28.03 53.98 41.71
C ARG A 101 26.97 54.01 42.79
N ASP A 102 27.09 54.99 43.69
CA ASP A 102 26.15 55.21 44.77
C ASP A 102 25.85 56.71 44.85
N TRP A 103 24.64 57.07 44.45
CA TRP A 103 24.21 58.46 44.43
C TRP A 103 24.25 59.09 45.84
N LYS A 104 24.10 58.30 46.91
CA LYS A 104 24.18 58.81 48.29
C LYS A 104 25.59 59.28 48.65
N VAL A 105 26.61 58.62 48.09
CA VAL A 105 28.02 58.98 48.30
C VAL A 105 28.35 60.29 47.61
N VAL A 106 27.86 60.47 46.37
CA VAL A 106 27.95 61.76 45.65
C VAL A 106 27.21 62.86 46.42
N ALA A 107 25.97 62.59 46.86
CA ALA A 107 25.18 63.54 47.66
C ALA A 107 25.91 63.98 48.93
N THR A 108 26.60 63.04 49.60
CA THR A 108 27.40 63.32 50.80
C THR A 108 28.57 64.24 50.47
N GLY A 109 29.30 63.97 49.40
CA GLY A 109 30.38 64.84 48.93
C GLY A 109 29.88 66.26 48.61
N THR A 110 28.79 66.39 47.86
CA THR A 110 28.17 67.69 47.55
C THR A 110 27.71 68.42 48.82
N ALA A 111 27.18 67.71 49.81
CA ALA A 111 26.76 68.30 51.07
C ALA A 111 27.96 68.84 51.88
N VAL A 112 29.08 68.10 51.93
CA VAL A 112 30.31 68.56 52.58
C VAL A 112 30.85 69.82 51.91
N VAL A 113 30.86 69.85 50.57
CA VAL A 113 31.21 71.04 49.80
C VAL A 113 30.31 72.22 50.16
N ALA A 114 28.99 72.02 50.16
CA ALA A 114 28.03 73.09 50.49
C ALA A 114 28.23 73.63 51.92
N VAL A 115 28.40 72.74 52.91
CA VAL A 115 28.68 73.11 54.30
C VAL A 115 29.99 73.89 54.39
N HIS A 116 31.06 73.39 53.76
CA HIS A 116 32.36 74.07 53.74
C HIS A 116 32.26 75.48 53.16
N HIS A 117 31.67 75.64 51.98
CA HIS A 117 31.61 76.93 51.29
C HIS A 117 30.75 77.95 52.05
N ILE A 118 29.61 77.52 52.61
CA ILE A 118 28.74 78.40 53.40
C ILE A 118 29.42 78.78 54.72
N SER A 119 29.97 77.80 55.45
CA SER A 119 30.61 78.05 56.75
C SER A 119 31.87 78.90 56.62
N PHE A 120 32.76 78.59 55.67
CA PHE A 120 34.00 79.34 55.49
C PHE A 120 33.73 80.72 54.90
N PHE A 121 32.71 80.90 54.06
CA PHE A 121 32.30 82.23 53.60
C PHE A 121 31.85 83.11 54.77
N LEU A 122 30.98 82.60 55.65
CA LEU A 122 30.51 83.35 56.81
C LEU A 122 31.65 83.70 57.78
N LEU A 123 32.58 82.76 57.99
CA LEU A 123 33.73 82.97 58.86
C LEU A 123 34.74 83.97 58.26
N GLN A 124 35.07 83.83 56.97
CA GLN A 124 35.97 84.74 56.26
C GLN A 124 35.39 86.15 56.15
N ALA A 125 34.09 86.28 55.82
CA ALA A 125 33.39 87.56 55.80
C ALA A 125 33.29 88.22 57.19
N GLY A 126 33.30 87.40 58.26
CA GLY A 126 33.36 87.84 59.65
C GLY A 126 34.76 88.18 60.17
N GLY A 127 35.80 88.09 59.34
CA GLY A 127 37.18 88.42 59.69
C GLY A 127 37.98 87.29 60.34
N ALA A 128 37.49 86.05 60.31
CA ALA A 128 38.28 84.90 60.76
C ALA A 128 39.43 84.61 59.75
N PRO A 129 40.60 84.11 60.21
CA PRO A 129 41.73 83.76 59.36
C PRO A 129 41.50 82.41 58.65
N LEU A 130 40.38 82.27 57.96
CA LEU A 130 40.01 81.11 57.15
C LEU A 130 39.72 81.59 55.74
N PHE A 131 40.14 80.81 54.75
CA PHE A 131 40.09 81.21 53.34
C PHE A 131 39.22 80.23 52.55
N ILE A 132 38.14 80.74 51.97
CA ILE A 132 37.38 80.07 50.91
C ILE A 132 37.60 80.80 49.57
N PHE A 133 37.62 82.14 49.56
CA PHE A 133 37.84 82.93 48.35
C PHE A 133 39.06 83.85 48.52
N GLU A 134 39.71 84.19 47.42
CA GLU A 134 40.82 85.15 47.40
C GLU A 134 40.41 86.52 47.97
N GLU A 135 41.35 87.22 48.59
CA GLU A 135 41.14 88.55 49.17
C GLU A 135 40.65 89.53 48.08
N GLY A 136 39.54 90.23 48.34
CA GLY A 136 38.85 91.07 47.36
C GLY A 136 37.71 90.40 46.58
N HIS A 137 37.59 89.07 46.64
CA HIS A 137 36.53 88.30 45.93
C HIS A 137 35.53 87.61 46.89
N VAL A 138 35.54 87.92 48.18
CA VAL A 138 34.59 87.39 49.18
C VAL A 138 33.22 88.05 49.00
N SER A 139 32.45 87.59 48.01
CA SER A 139 31.12 88.12 47.68
C SER A 139 30.04 87.04 47.66
N PHE A 140 28.83 87.41 48.08
CA PHE A 140 27.69 86.49 48.09
C PHE A 140 27.31 86.00 46.68
N SER A 141 27.53 86.81 45.64
CA SER A 141 27.25 86.42 44.25
C SER A 141 28.17 85.30 43.76
N ILE A 142 29.46 85.32 44.13
CA ILE A 142 30.40 84.25 43.81
C ILE A 142 30.02 82.96 44.54
N LEU A 143 29.65 83.04 45.81
CA LEU A 143 29.14 81.88 46.58
C LEU A 143 27.90 81.27 45.91
N LEU A 144 26.94 82.10 45.49
CA LEU A 144 25.71 81.63 44.84
C LEU A 144 26.02 80.94 43.50
N MET A 145 26.97 81.48 42.71
CA MET A 145 27.39 80.87 41.45
C MET A 145 28.06 79.50 41.67
N HIS A 146 28.96 79.38 42.65
CA HIS A 146 29.59 78.11 43.00
C HIS A 146 28.57 77.08 43.49
N ALA A 147 27.62 77.50 44.35
CA ALA A 147 26.54 76.64 44.81
C ALA A 147 25.67 76.15 43.64
N ALA A 148 25.36 77.00 42.66
CA ALA A 148 24.60 76.62 41.48
C ALA A 148 25.33 75.56 40.64
N PHE A 149 26.63 75.74 40.37
CA PHE A 149 27.43 74.75 39.63
C PHE A 149 27.60 73.43 40.40
N ALA A 150 27.88 73.49 41.70
CA ALA A 150 28.04 72.30 42.54
C ALA A 150 26.75 71.49 42.69
N LEU A 151 25.58 72.16 42.79
CA LEU A 151 24.29 71.49 42.81
C LEU A 151 23.92 70.89 41.45
N ALA A 152 24.20 71.61 40.35
CA ALA A 152 23.94 71.11 39.00
C ALA A 152 24.80 69.87 38.70
N GLU A 153 26.11 69.94 38.95
CA GLU A 153 27.02 68.81 38.76
C GLU A 153 26.67 67.65 39.70
N GLY A 154 26.49 67.92 41.01
CA GLY A 154 26.09 66.90 41.98
C GLY A 154 24.79 66.20 41.59
N GLY A 155 23.80 66.94 41.08
CA GLY A 155 22.55 66.40 40.53
C GLY A 155 22.76 65.41 39.38
N VAL A 156 23.55 65.79 38.39
CA VAL A 156 23.87 64.95 37.22
C VAL A 156 24.66 63.71 37.66
N LEU A 157 25.66 63.87 38.52
CA LEU A 157 26.48 62.76 39.03
C LEU A 157 25.68 61.80 39.89
N MET A 158 24.73 62.29 40.70
CA MET A 158 23.80 61.45 41.45
C MET A 158 22.91 60.62 40.51
N TYR A 159 22.39 61.23 39.45
CA TYR A 159 21.61 60.52 38.44
C TYR A 159 22.44 59.43 37.73
N ILE A 160 23.64 59.77 37.24
CA ILE A 160 24.56 58.84 36.58
C ILE A 160 24.96 57.71 37.54
N ALA A 161 25.28 58.01 38.80
CA ALA A 161 25.64 57.00 39.79
C ALA A 161 24.49 56.03 40.07
N LYS A 162 23.24 56.52 40.16
CA LYS A 162 22.05 55.67 40.33
C LYS A 162 21.80 54.79 39.10
N GLN A 163 21.92 55.34 37.90
CA GLN A 163 21.77 54.58 36.66
C GLN A 163 22.87 53.53 36.52
N SER A 164 24.13 53.90 36.74
CA SER A 164 25.29 53.00 36.66
C SER A 164 25.22 51.87 37.70
N HIS A 165 24.59 52.11 38.85
CA HIS A 165 24.30 51.06 39.83
C HIS A 165 23.34 50.01 39.29
N GLN A 166 22.21 50.45 38.73
CA GLN A 166 21.20 49.55 38.16
C GLN A 166 21.81 48.76 37.00
N GLU A 167 22.54 49.42 36.10
CA GLU A 167 23.22 48.73 35.00
C GLU A 167 24.26 47.72 35.49
N GLY A 168 25.05 48.08 36.50
CA GLY A 168 26.05 47.20 37.11
C GLY A 168 25.45 45.98 37.81
N ALA A 169 24.35 46.15 38.55
CA ALA A 169 23.68 45.07 39.27
C ALA A 169 23.10 44.04 38.29
N GLY A 170 22.38 44.50 37.25
CA GLY A 170 21.85 43.63 36.20
C GLY A 170 22.93 42.88 35.43
N ALA A 171 24.05 43.54 35.12
CA ALA A 171 25.18 42.89 34.45
C ALA A 171 25.83 41.80 35.34
N ALA A 172 25.95 42.03 36.64
CA ALA A 172 26.50 41.05 37.57
C ALA A 172 25.59 39.82 37.73
N GLU A 173 24.27 40.04 37.86
CA GLU A 173 23.29 38.95 37.91
C GLU A 173 23.25 38.16 36.59
N LEU A 174 23.29 38.84 35.43
CA LEU A 174 23.37 38.19 34.13
C LEU A 174 24.63 37.32 34.01
N ARG A 175 25.79 37.81 34.46
CA ARG A 175 27.04 37.04 34.45
C ARG A 175 26.91 35.77 35.29
N LEU A 176 26.38 35.88 36.51
CA LEU A 176 26.16 34.74 37.40
C LEU A 176 25.18 33.73 36.81
N ALA A 177 24.13 34.21 36.15
CA ALA A 177 23.19 33.34 35.44
C ALA A 177 23.89 32.55 34.33
N ILE A 178 24.65 33.20 33.45
CA ILE A 178 25.40 32.54 32.37
C ILE A 178 26.39 31.52 32.93
N GLU A 179 27.16 31.87 33.96
CA GLU A 179 28.10 30.95 34.62
C GLU A 179 27.38 29.73 35.21
N THR A 180 26.21 29.93 35.82
CA THR A 180 25.40 28.85 36.39
C THR A 180 24.85 27.94 35.29
N MET A 181 24.37 28.52 34.19
CA MET A 181 23.87 27.77 33.03
C MET A 181 24.96 26.89 32.39
N GLN A 182 26.22 27.35 32.40
CA GLN A 182 27.37 26.65 31.80
C GLN A 182 28.11 25.72 32.77
N LYS A 183 27.72 25.67 34.05
CA LYS A 183 28.42 24.90 35.09
C LYS A 183 28.28 23.39 34.90
N SER A 184 27.24 22.95 34.20
CA SER A 184 27.02 21.53 33.91
C SER A 184 27.96 21.09 32.80
N ASP A 185 28.85 20.13 33.10
CA ASP A 185 29.87 19.67 32.16
C ASP A 185 29.27 19.23 30.82
N GLY A 186 29.62 19.96 29.75
CA GLY A 186 29.13 19.73 28.39
C GLY A 186 27.64 19.97 28.15
N LYS A 187 26.88 20.50 29.13
CA LYS A 187 25.43 20.75 29.02
C LYS A 187 25.05 22.18 29.40
N LEU A 188 24.10 22.76 28.67
CA LEU A 188 23.53 24.06 28.97
C LEU A 188 22.26 23.87 29.81
N ASP A 189 22.29 24.36 31.05
CA ASP A 189 21.14 24.35 31.95
C ASP A 189 20.23 25.54 31.66
N LEU A 190 19.04 25.27 31.11
CA LEU A 190 18.01 26.27 30.82
C LEU A 190 17.02 26.43 31.99
N GLY A 191 17.13 25.61 33.03
CA GLY A 191 16.27 25.65 34.23
C GLY A 191 16.72 26.67 35.28
N VAL A 192 17.69 27.52 34.97
CA VAL A 192 18.24 28.52 35.90
C VAL A 192 17.20 29.59 36.22
N ALA A 193 16.99 29.85 37.51
CA ALA A 193 16.08 30.91 37.98
C ALA A 193 16.64 32.31 37.67
N LEU A 194 15.91 33.08 36.87
CA LEU A 194 16.29 34.44 36.47
C LEU A 194 15.42 35.49 37.15
N ASN A 195 16.04 36.55 37.67
CA ASN A 195 15.32 37.67 38.28
C ASN A 195 14.72 38.59 37.20
N ARG A 196 13.42 38.46 36.97
CA ARG A 196 12.69 39.18 35.90
C ARG A 196 12.39 40.64 36.23
N GLU A 197 12.64 41.08 37.47
CA GLU A 197 12.41 42.47 37.88
C GLU A 197 13.46 43.42 37.29
N HIS A 198 14.65 42.90 36.95
CA HIS A 198 15.71 43.71 36.39
C HIS A 198 15.54 43.91 34.88
N LYS A 199 15.50 45.18 34.43
CA LYS A 199 15.28 45.55 33.01
C LYS A 199 16.30 44.92 32.04
N ILE A 200 17.52 44.65 32.51
CA ILE A 200 18.59 44.00 31.73
C ILE A 200 18.39 42.48 31.63
N ILE A 201 17.85 41.84 32.67
CA ILE A 201 17.74 40.39 32.74
C ILE A 201 16.47 39.91 32.06
N ARG A 202 15.39 40.71 32.09
CA ARG A 202 14.10 40.33 31.50
C ARG A 202 14.20 39.90 30.02
N PRO A 203 14.85 40.66 29.10
CA PRO A 203 15.01 40.22 27.71
C PRO A 203 15.81 38.91 27.57
N PHE A 204 16.78 38.69 28.45
CA PHE A 204 17.54 37.43 28.49
C PHE A 204 16.66 36.28 28.97
N ALA A 205 15.84 36.48 30.02
CA ALA A 205 14.89 35.48 30.48
C ALA A 205 13.86 35.12 29.41
N ASP A 206 13.31 36.11 28.71
CA ASP A 206 12.37 35.88 27.61
C ASP A 206 13.02 35.09 26.45
N LEU A 207 14.33 35.30 26.19
CA LEU A 207 15.10 34.51 25.22
C LEU A 207 15.29 33.06 25.69
N ILE A 208 15.62 32.84 26.97
CA ILE A 208 15.77 31.49 27.53
C ILE A 208 14.45 30.72 27.48
N ASP A 209 13.32 31.37 27.79
CA ASP A 209 11.99 30.76 27.67
C ASP A 209 11.70 30.31 26.22
N GLN A 210 12.09 31.12 25.22
CA GLN A 210 11.95 30.75 23.80
C GLN A 210 12.86 29.57 23.42
N VAL A 211 14.11 29.56 23.88
CA VAL A 211 15.04 28.44 23.63
C VAL A 211 14.51 27.17 24.27
N ARG A 212 13.99 27.25 25.50
CA ARG A 212 13.37 26.12 26.20
C ARG A 212 12.21 25.54 25.37
N ALA A 213 11.29 26.39 24.92
CA ALA A 213 10.15 25.97 24.11
C ALA A 213 10.58 25.31 22.79
N LEU A 214 11.65 25.82 22.15
CA LEU A 214 12.22 25.22 20.94
C LEU A 214 12.85 23.85 21.20
N VAL A 215 13.54 23.67 22.33
CA VAL A 215 14.13 22.37 22.72
C VAL A 215 13.03 21.35 23.03
N GLU A 216 11.98 21.75 23.75
CA GLU A 216 10.80 20.88 24.01
C GLU A 216 10.10 20.49 22.70
N LEU A 217 9.88 21.44 21.79
CA LEU A 217 9.31 21.18 20.47
C LEU A 217 10.18 20.22 19.65
N ALA A 218 11.50 20.44 19.62
CA ALA A 218 12.44 19.57 18.92
C ALA A 218 12.45 18.15 19.50
N SER A 219 12.32 18.01 20.83
CA SER A 219 12.20 16.71 21.50
C SER A 219 10.96 15.95 21.06
N ASN A 220 9.80 16.62 21.07
CA ASN A 220 8.53 16.02 20.63
C ASN A 220 8.58 15.61 19.15
N LEU A 221 9.10 16.49 18.28
CA LEU A 221 9.27 16.17 16.86
C LEU A 221 10.22 14.99 16.64
N THR A 222 11.29 14.88 17.43
CA THR A 222 12.21 13.73 17.35
C THR A 222 11.50 12.43 17.75
N GLU A 223 10.64 12.46 18.76
CA GLU A 223 9.85 11.29 19.16
C GLU A 223 8.85 10.88 18.07
N ASP A 224 8.19 11.84 17.44
CA ASP A 224 7.26 11.59 16.33
C ASP A 224 7.97 10.97 15.12
N VAL A 225 9.18 11.43 14.78
CA VAL A 225 10.01 10.81 13.72
C VAL A 225 10.36 9.37 14.07
N VAL A 226 10.77 9.08 15.31
CA VAL A 226 11.08 7.71 15.76
C VAL A 226 9.84 6.81 15.67
N ARG A 227 8.67 7.32 16.07
CA ARG A 227 7.40 6.59 15.94
C ARG A 227 7.03 6.34 14.48
N GLY A 228 7.27 7.32 13.60
CA GLY A 228 7.12 7.19 12.16
C GLY A 228 8.02 6.11 11.56
N CYS A 229 9.29 6.08 11.96
CA CYS A 229 10.26 5.06 11.55
C CYS A 229 9.77 3.64 11.90
N GLY A 230 9.28 3.42 13.12
CA GLY A 230 8.75 2.11 13.51
C GLY A 230 7.53 1.65 12.70
N LYS A 231 6.67 2.59 12.28
CA LYS A 231 5.55 2.27 11.37
C LYS A 231 6.04 1.93 9.96
N MET A 232 7.04 2.65 9.46
CA MET A 232 7.65 2.39 8.15
C MET A 232 8.38 1.05 8.12
N GLU A 233 9.09 0.69 9.21
CA GLU A 233 9.74 -0.61 9.36
C GLU A 233 8.72 -1.75 9.30
N HIS A 234 7.62 -1.63 10.05
CA HIS A 234 6.53 -2.60 10.00
C HIS A 234 5.91 -2.69 8.60
N ALA A 235 5.73 -1.57 7.91
CA ALA A 235 5.22 -1.55 6.55
C ALA A 235 6.17 -2.27 5.57
N ALA A 236 7.48 -2.03 5.67
CA ALA A 236 8.49 -2.72 4.86
C ALA A 236 8.45 -4.23 5.10
N ASN A 237 8.42 -4.68 6.36
CA ASN A 237 8.33 -6.10 6.71
C ASN A 237 7.05 -6.76 6.17
N ASN A 238 5.91 -6.08 6.27
CA ASN A 238 4.66 -6.58 5.68
C ASN A 238 4.76 -6.71 4.17
N MET A 239 5.37 -5.74 3.48
CA MET A 239 5.59 -5.82 2.03
C MET A 239 6.47 -7.02 1.67
N PHE A 240 7.56 -7.28 2.41
CA PHE A 240 8.39 -8.48 2.19
C PHE A 240 7.58 -9.79 2.29
N GLU A 241 6.73 -9.91 3.31
CA GLU A 241 5.90 -11.09 3.49
C GLU A 241 4.85 -11.24 2.38
N ILE A 242 4.17 -10.14 2.03
CA ILE A 242 3.18 -10.11 0.95
C ILE A 242 3.82 -10.48 -0.38
N SER A 243 4.94 -9.85 -0.75
CA SER A 243 5.62 -10.14 -2.02
C SER A 243 6.05 -11.61 -2.11
N ARG A 244 6.59 -12.17 -1.02
CA ARG A 244 6.95 -13.60 -0.99
C ARG A 244 5.75 -14.53 -1.17
N ASN A 245 4.62 -14.23 -0.54
CA ASN A 245 3.41 -15.03 -0.70
C ASN A 245 2.84 -14.88 -2.12
N THR A 246 2.83 -13.66 -2.66
CA THR A 246 2.41 -13.39 -4.04
C THR A 246 3.28 -14.13 -5.05
N ASP A 247 4.61 -14.19 -4.87
CA ASP A 247 5.50 -14.96 -5.75
C ASP A 247 5.15 -16.46 -5.78
N GLN A 248 4.77 -17.04 -4.63
CA GLN A 248 4.33 -18.44 -4.58
C GLN A 248 3.02 -18.65 -5.33
N GLU A 249 2.06 -17.74 -5.17
CA GLU A 249 0.79 -17.77 -5.90
C GLU A 249 0.98 -17.60 -7.41
N ILE A 250 1.85 -16.68 -7.83
CA ILE A 250 2.25 -16.50 -9.23
C ILE A 250 2.79 -17.79 -9.82
N ALA A 251 3.69 -18.48 -9.11
CA ALA A 251 4.26 -19.75 -9.58
C ALA A 251 3.18 -20.82 -9.75
N MET A 252 2.23 -20.91 -8.82
CA MET A 252 1.10 -21.86 -8.92
C MET A 252 0.17 -21.53 -10.09
N VAL A 253 -0.21 -20.27 -10.25
CA VAL A 253 -1.06 -19.82 -11.36
C VAL A 253 -0.39 -20.06 -12.71
N SER A 254 0.91 -19.80 -12.81
CA SER A 254 1.68 -20.06 -14.03
C SER A 254 1.68 -21.55 -14.39
N ALA A 255 1.92 -22.42 -13.40
CA ALA A 255 1.89 -23.87 -13.62
C ALA A 255 0.49 -24.35 -14.04
N SER A 256 -0.57 -23.88 -13.38
CA SER A 256 -1.95 -24.22 -13.76
C SER A 256 -2.32 -23.72 -15.16
N SER A 257 -1.85 -22.53 -15.55
CA SER A 257 -2.05 -22.00 -16.90
C SER A 257 -1.38 -22.88 -17.96
N GLU A 258 -0.16 -23.35 -17.70
CA GLU A 258 0.55 -24.26 -18.61
C GLU A 258 -0.15 -25.62 -18.71
N GLU A 259 -0.62 -26.18 -17.58
CA GLU A 259 -1.43 -27.42 -17.59
C GLU A 259 -2.75 -27.27 -18.36
N ILE A 260 -3.44 -26.12 -18.23
CA ILE A 260 -4.66 -25.84 -19.00
C ILE A 260 -4.33 -25.78 -20.50
N ALA A 261 -3.26 -25.09 -20.89
CA ALA A 261 -2.87 -24.99 -22.29
C ALA A 261 -2.58 -26.37 -22.89
N GLN A 262 -1.83 -27.21 -22.16
CA GLN A 262 -1.55 -28.59 -22.58
C GLN A 262 -2.84 -29.43 -22.67
N THR A 263 -3.74 -29.30 -21.70
CA THR A 263 -5.03 -30.00 -21.70
C THR A 263 -5.89 -29.58 -22.88
N MET A 264 -5.87 -28.30 -23.28
CA MET A 264 -6.63 -27.82 -24.44
C MET A 264 -6.06 -28.28 -25.76
N GLN A 265 -4.74 -28.39 -25.87
CA GLN A 265 -4.11 -29.01 -27.03
C GLN A 265 -4.55 -30.47 -27.18
N LEU A 266 -4.49 -31.25 -26.09
CA LEU A 266 -4.97 -32.64 -26.07
C LEU A 266 -6.47 -32.73 -26.40
N SER A 267 -7.28 -31.82 -25.87
CA SER A 267 -8.72 -31.75 -26.16
C SER A 267 -8.96 -31.55 -27.66
N THR A 268 -8.27 -30.59 -28.28
CA THR A 268 -8.36 -30.33 -29.73
C THR A 268 -7.98 -31.54 -30.58
N GLU A 269 -6.91 -32.24 -30.22
CA GLU A 269 -6.49 -33.48 -30.88
C GLU A 269 -7.55 -34.59 -30.76
N GLN A 270 -8.09 -34.80 -29.55
CA GLN A 270 -9.15 -35.79 -29.31
C GLN A 270 -10.44 -35.45 -30.06
N THR A 271 -10.83 -34.17 -30.09
CA THR A 271 -12.00 -33.70 -30.81
C THR A 271 -11.85 -33.90 -32.32
N THR A 272 -10.66 -33.64 -32.88
CA THR A 272 -10.36 -33.91 -34.29
C THR A 272 -10.50 -35.40 -34.60
N LEU A 273 -9.88 -36.26 -33.79
CA LEU A 273 -9.96 -37.71 -33.98
C LEU A 273 -11.40 -38.25 -33.84
N ALA A 274 -12.19 -37.68 -32.94
CA ALA A 274 -13.59 -38.04 -32.78
C ALA A 274 -14.43 -37.55 -33.99
N SER A 275 -14.11 -36.38 -34.57
CA SER A 275 -14.74 -35.87 -35.79
C SER A 275 -14.51 -36.78 -36.99
N ASP A 276 -13.27 -37.25 -37.18
CA ASP A 276 -12.93 -38.21 -38.24
C ASP A 276 -13.70 -39.54 -38.08
N LYS A 277 -13.86 -40.00 -36.84
CA LYS A 277 -14.66 -41.20 -36.52
C LYS A 277 -16.14 -40.99 -36.80
N ALA A 278 -16.70 -39.83 -36.46
CA ALA A 278 -18.10 -39.51 -36.77
C ALA A 278 -18.33 -39.44 -38.28
N SER A 279 -17.44 -38.81 -39.05
CA SER A 279 -17.51 -38.78 -40.51
C SER A 279 -17.46 -40.19 -41.13
N SER A 280 -16.56 -41.05 -40.61
CA SER A 280 -16.47 -42.45 -41.01
C SER A 280 -17.75 -43.24 -40.68
N ALA A 281 -18.33 -43.01 -39.50
CA ALA A 281 -19.58 -43.64 -39.07
C ALA A 281 -20.78 -43.16 -39.91
N GLU A 282 -20.81 -41.89 -40.31
CA GLU A 282 -21.83 -41.34 -41.21
C GLU A 282 -21.78 -42.03 -42.58
N ALA A 283 -20.58 -42.13 -43.16
CA ALA A 283 -20.37 -42.81 -44.44
C ALA A 283 -20.79 -44.29 -44.37
N SER A 284 -20.41 -45.00 -43.31
CA SER A 284 -20.81 -46.39 -43.09
C SER A 284 -22.33 -46.53 -42.94
N SER A 285 -22.96 -45.68 -42.13
CA SER A 285 -24.41 -45.70 -41.89
C SER A 285 -25.20 -45.42 -43.16
N ARG A 286 -24.73 -44.49 -43.99
CA ARG A 286 -25.30 -44.22 -45.31
C ARG A 286 -25.21 -45.43 -46.23
N SER A 287 -24.05 -46.08 -46.30
CA SER A 287 -23.86 -47.31 -47.09
C SER A 287 -24.77 -48.45 -46.62
N THR A 288 -24.94 -48.61 -45.30
CA THR A 288 -25.84 -49.62 -44.72
C THR A 288 -27.30 -49.31 -45.07
N ARG A 289 -27.73 -48.06 -44.96
CA ARG A 289 -29.09 -47.63 -45.33
C ARG A 289 -29.38 -47.89 -46.81
N ASP A 290 -28.42 -47.58 -47.69
CA ASP A 290 -28.57 -47.83 -49.13
C ASP A 290 -28.64 -49.34 -49.44
N THR A 291 -27.88 -50.17 -48.70
CA THR A 291 -27.96 -51.64 -48.78
C THR A 291 -29.32 -52.18 -48.32
N ILE A 292 -29.87 -51.64 -47.23
CA ILE A 292 -31.23 -52.00 -46.74
C ILE A 292 -32.27 -51.61 -47.80
N SER A 293 -32.18 -50.41 -48.39
CA SER A 293 -33.08 -49.96 -49.44
C SER A 293 -33.05 -50.90 -50.66
N ASN A 294 -31.86 -51.34 -51.10
CA ASN A 294 -31.74 -52.30 -52.18
C ASN A 294 -32.31 -53.69 -51.82
N THR A 295 -32.15 -54.09 -50.56
CA THR A 295 -32.74 -55.33 -50.03
C THR A 295 -34.25 -55.26 -50.04
N SER A 296 -34.86 -54.14 -49.64
CA SER A 296 -36.31 -53.91 -49.74
C SER A 296 -36.82 -54.04 -51.17
N HIS A 297 -36.11 -53.48 -52.17
CA HIS A 297 -36.47 -53.66 -53.58
C HIS A 297 -36.40 -55.11 -54.05
N THR A 298 -35.42 -55.86 -53.56
CA THR A 298 -35.27 -57.29 -53.87
C THR A 298 -36.39 -58.11 -53.25
N ILE A 299 -36.77 -57.80 -52.00
CA ILE A 299 -37.89 -58.44 -51.29
C ILE A 299 -39.21 -58.17 -52.01
N ASP A 300 -39.45 -56.95 -52.47
CA ASP A 300 -40.67 -56.61 -53.24
C ASP A 300 -40.73 -57.36 -54.58
N SER A 301 -39.59 -57.47 -55.26
CA SER A 301 -39.48 -58.28 -56.49
C SER A 301 -39.74 -59.77 -56.24
N LEU A 302 -39.27 -60.30 -55.10
CA LEU A 302 -39.54 -61.68 -54.67
C LEU A 302 -41.03 -61.88 -54.39
N ARG A 303 -41.69 -60.92 -53.72
CA ARG A 303 -43.14 -60.93 -53.50
C ARG A 303 -43.91 -61.08 -54.80
N ASN A 304 -43.57 -60.26 -55.80
CA ASN A 304 -44.20 -60.28 -57.11
C ASN A 304 -43.97 -61.62 -57.83
N THR A 305 -42.77 -62.17 -57.73
CA THR A 305 -42.42 -63.48 -58.31
C THR A 305 -43.22 -64.62 -57.65
N LEU A 306 -43.36 -64.62 -56.32
CA LEU A 306 -44.15 -65.61 -55.58
C LEU A 306 -45.65 -65.52 -55.92
N ASN A 307 -46.19 -64.31 -56.06
CA ASN A 307 -47.58 -64.12 -56.47
C ASN A 307 -47.83 -64.66 -57.89
N ALA A 308 -46.92 -64.40 -58.84
CA ALA A 308 -47.01 -64.93 -60.20
C ALA A 308 -46.89 -66.46 -60.23
N ALA A 309 -45.99 -67.03 -59.42
CA ALA A 309 -45.86 -68.48 -59.27
C ALA A 309 -47.14 -69.11 -58.69
N ALA A 310 -47.76 -68.48 -57.69
CA ALA A 310 -49.02 -68.94 -57.10
C ALA A 310 -50.17 -68.94 -58.11
N GLN A 311 -50.26 -67.90 -58.96
CA GLN A 311 -51.24 -67.85 -60.06
C GLN A 311 -51.00 -68.96 -61.09
N THR A 312 -49.75 -69.18 -61.50
CA THR A 312 -49.38 -70.23 -62.46
C THR A 312 -49.74 -71.62 -61.92
N ASN A 313 -49.49 -71.86 -60.64
CA ASN A 313 -49.85 -73.12 -59.99
C ASN A 313 -51.35 -73.31 -59.85
N SER A 314 -52.09 -72.24 -59.56
CA SER A 314 -53.56 -72.29 -59.54
C SER A 314 -54.14 -72.68 -60.90
N ALA A 315 -53.58 -72.13 -61.99
CA ALA A 315 -53.97 -72.49 -63.36
C ALA A 315 -53.63 -73.96 -63.68
N LEU A 316 -52.47 -74.46 -63.24
CA LEU A 316 -52.11 -75.87 -63.38
C LEU A 316 -53.08 -76.80 -62.65
N ASN A 317 -53.52 -76.42 -61.44
CA ASN A 317 -54.49 -77.18 -60.67
C ASN A 317 -55.85 -77.28 -61.39
N GLU A 318 -56.31 -76.17 -61.97
CA GLU A 318 -57.54 -76.13 -62.78
C GLU A 318 -57.40 -77.02 -64.03
N GLN A 319 -56.26 -76.95 -64.72
CA GLN A 319 -56.01 -77.77 -65.90
C GLN A 319 -55.94 -79.27 -65.57
N CYS A 320 -55.34 -79.64 -64.42
CA CYS A 320 -55.36 -81.03 -63.94
C CYS A 320 -56.79 -81.49 -63.61
N SER A 321 -57.64 -80.61 -63.05
CA SER A 321 -59.06 -80.92 -62.81
C SER A 321 -59.81 -81.21 -64.12
N HIS A 322 -59.58 -80.42 -65.17
CA HIS A 322 -60.15 -80.68 -66.49
C HIS A 322 -59.68 -82.00 -67.10
N ILE A 323 -58.40 -82.34 -66.94
CA ILE A 323 -57.89 -83.66 -67.40
C ILE A 323 -58.58 -84.77 -66.64
N SER A 324 -58.69 -84.69 -65.31
CA SER A 324 -59.37 -85.70 -64.49
C SER A 324 -60.85 -85.88 -64.89
N GLU A 325 -61.55 -84.81 -65.26
CA GLU A 325 -62.91 -84.90 -65.80
C GLU A 325 -62.96 -85.60 -67.18
N ALA A 326 -62.05 -85.23 -68.08
CA ALA A 326 -61.91 -85.88 -69.38
C ALA A 326 -61.60 -87.38 -69.24
N MET A 327 -60.73 -87.75 -68.30
CA MET A 327 -60.38 -89.15 -68.04
C MET A 327 -61.58 -89.94 -67.50
N ARG A 328 -62.41 -89.36 -66.63
CA ARG A 328 -63.68 -90.01 -66.20
C ARG A 328 -64.60 -90.29 -67.38
N SER A 329 -64.69 -89.35 -68.33
CA SER A 329 -65.47 -89.54 -69.56
C SER A 329 -64.89 -90.68 -70.42
N ILE A 330 -63.56 -90.73 -70.60
CA ILE A 330 -62.88 -91.81 -71.34
C ILE A 330 -63.09 -93.17 -70.66
N THR A 331 -62.95 -93.25 -69.34
CA THR A 331 -63.22 -94.48 -68.57
C THR A 331 -64.67 -94.94 -68.75
N ALA A 332 -65.64 -94.02 -68.75
CA ALA A 332 -67.04 -94.34 -69.01
C ALA A 332 -67.27 -94.86 -70.44
N VAL A 333 -66.65 -94.23 -71.45
CA VAL A 333 -66.71 -94.69 -72.85
C VAL A 333 -66.03 -96.05 -73.03
N ALA A 334 -64.88 -96.26 -72.38
CA ALA A 334 -64.17 -97.53 -72.41
C ALA A 334 -64.99 -98.66 -71.78
N GLU A 335 -65.65 -98.41 -70.65
CA GLU A 335 -66.56 -99.37 -70.02
C GLU A 335 -67.78 -99.69 -70.91
N GLN A 336 -68.38 -98.65 -71.50
CA GLN A 336 -69.48 -98.83 -72.45
C GLN A 336 -69.04 -99.63 -73.69
N THR A 337 -67.84 -99.37 -74.20
CA THR A 337 -67.26 -100.08 -75.35
C THR A 337 -66.95 -101.52 -75.00
N ASN A 338 -66.44 -101.79 -73.79
CA ASN A 338 -66.21 -103.13 -73.26
C ASN A 338 -67.53 -103.93 -73.14
N LEU A 339 -68.61 -103.29 -72.67
CA LEU A 339 -69.94 -103.90 -72.61
C LEU A 339 -70.53 -104.18 -74.00
N LEU A 340 -70.39 -103.24 -74.94
CA LEU A 340 -70.82 -103.42 -76.33
C LEU A 340 -70.05 -104.56 -77.01
N ALA A 341 -68.73 -104.61 -76.81
CA ALA A 341 -67.86 -105.65 -77.34
C ALA A 341 -68.19 -107.02 -76.73
N LEU A 342 -68.47 -107.08 -75.42
CA LEU A 342 -68.92 -108.31 -74.77
C LEU A 342 -70.26 -108.79 -75.35
N ASN A 343 -71.24 -107.89 -75.54
CA ASN A 343 -72.52 -108.24 -76.17
C ASN A 343 -72.33 -108.74 -77.62
N ALA A 344 -71.43 -108.11 -78.38
CA ALA A 344 -71.08 -108.53 -79.73
C ALA A 344 -70.37 -109.91 -79.76
N ALA A 345 -69.49 -110.18 -78.80
CA ALA A 345 -68.83 -111.48 -78.65
C ALA A 345 -69.83 -112.60 -78.31
N ILE A 346 -70.79 -112.32 -77.41
CA ILE A 346 -71.87 -113.25 -77.05
C ILE A 346 -72.74 -113.56 -78.29
N GLU A 347 -73.16 -112.54 -79.03
CA GLU A 347 -74.02 -112.74 -80.21
C GLU A 347 -73.26 -113.44 -81.37
N SER A 348 -71.95 -113.15 -81.51
CA SER A 348 -71.08 -113.86 -82.46
C SER A 348 -70.91 -115.34 -82.11
N ALA A 349 -70.78 -115.69 -80.82
CA ALA A 349 -70.76 -117.08 -80.36
C ALA A 349 -72.12 -117.78 -80.62
N ARG A 350 -73.22 -117.03 -80.52
CA ARG A 350 -74.59 -117.52 -80.78
C ARG A 350 -74.84 -117.84 -82.26
N ALA A 351 -74.17 -117.15 -83.17
CA ALA A 351 -74.22 -117.36 -84.63
C ALA A 351 -73.37 -118.55 -85.14
N GLY A 352 -72.62 -119.24 -84.27
CA GLY A 352 -71.84 -120.43 -84.61
C GLY A 352 -70.71 -120.16 -85.64
N GLU A 353 -70.57 -121.04 -86.64
CA GLU A 353 -69.50 -120.94 -87.67
C GLU A 353 -69.58 -119.64 -88.50
N HIS A 354 -70.78 -119.06 -88.68
CA HIS A 354 -70.97 -117.80 -89.41
C HIS A 354 -70.51 -116.56 -88.61
N GLY A 355 -70.33 -116.67 -87.29
CA GLY A 355 -69.94 -115.58 -86.40
C GLY A 355 -68.43 -115.50 -86.07
N ARG A 356 -67.61 -116.46 -86.51
CA ARG A 356 -66.19 -116.57 -86.12
C ARG A 356 -65.36 -115.32 -86.41
N GLY A 357 -65.55 -114.69 -87.57
CA GLY A 357 -64.82 -113.46 -87.93
C GLY A 357 -65.20 -112.26 -87.06
N PHE A 358 -66.48 -112.14 -86.71
CA PHE A 358 -66.99 -111.10 -85.82
C PHE A 358 -66.57 -111.31 -84.36
N ALA A 359 -66.50 -112.56 -83.90
CA ALA A 359 -66.03 -112.89 -82.55
C ALA A 359 -64.59 -112.41 -82.31
N VAL A 360 -63.68 -112.59 -83.28
CA VAL A 360 -62.29 -112.11 -83.18
C VAL A 360 -62.22 -110.59 -83.09
N VAL A 361 -63.01 -109.88 -83.91
CA VAL A 361 -63.07 -108.42 -83.86
C VAL A 361 -63.66 -107.93 -82.53
N ALA A 362 -64.69 -108.60 -82.01
CA ALA A 362 -65.30 -108.26 -80.73
C ALA A 362 -64.32 -108.45 -79.55
N ASP A 363 -63.54 -109.53 -79.53
CA ASP A 363 -62.50 -109.74 -78.50
C ASP A 363 -61.34 -108.72 -78.62
N GLU A 364 -60.95 -108.33 -79.84
CA GLU A 364 -59.95 -107.28 -80.05
C GLU A 364 -60.46 -105.92 -79.56
N VAL A 365 -61.70 -105.53 -79.90
CA VAL A 365 -62.34 -104.29 -79.40
C VAL A 365 -62.48 -104.31 -77.88
N ARG A 366 -62.84 -105.45 -77.28
CA ARG A 366 -62.90 -105.63 -75.83
C ARG A 366 -61.53 -105.42 -75.19
N THR A 367 -60.48 -105.99 -75.77
CA THR A 367 -59.10 -105.84 -75.29
C THR A 367 -58.63 -104.38 -75.40
N LEU A 368 -58.94 -103.70 -76.51
CA LEU A 368 -58.67 -102.25 -76.65
C LEU A 368 -59.42 -101.41 -75.62
N ALA A 369 -60.68 -101.75 -75.33
CA ALA A 369 -61.49 -101.05 -74.34
C ALA A 369 -60.91 -101.21 -72.92
N ILE A 370 -60.49 -102.42 -72.55
CA ILE A 370 -59.81 -102.69 -71.26
C ILE A 370 -58.49 -101.90 -71.18
N ARG A 371 -57.64 -101.96 -72.21
CA ARG A 371 -56.38 -101.20 -72.25
C ARG A 371 -56.59 -99.68 -72.20
N SER A 372 -57.66 -99.18 -72.82
CA SER A 372 -58.02 -97.75 -72.78
C SER A 372 -58.45 -97.33 -71.38
N LYS A 373 -59.22 -98.17 -70.68
CA LYS A 373 -59.59 -97.95 -69.27
C LYS A 373 -58.37 -97.96 -68.36
N GLU A 374 -57.50 -98.96 -68.48
CA GLU A 374 -56.27 -99.04 -67.68
C GLU A 374 -55.37 -97.81 -67.90
N SER A 375 -55.21 -97.38 -69.15
CA SER A 375 -54.46 -96.14 -69.48
C SER A 375 -55.15 -94.91 -68.88
N ALA A 376 -56.49 -94.89 -68.88
CA ALA A 376 -57.24 -93.78 -68.33
C ALA A 376 -57.14 -93.67 -66.80
N ASP A 377 -57.17 -94.81 -66.11
CA ASP A 377 -56.97 -94.90 -64.67
C ASP A 377 -55.53 -94.51 -64.28
N GLN A 378 -54.53 -94.88 -65.09
CA GLN A 378 -53.14 -94.45 -64.91
C GLN A 378 -52.98 -92.93 -65.04
N ILE A 379 -53.58 -92.31 -66.07
CA ILE A 379 -53.54 -90.85 -66.23
C ILE A 379 -54.25 -90.16 -65.07
N THR A 380 -55.40 -90.69 -64.62
CA THR A 380 -56.12 -90.18 -63.45
C THR A 380 -55.27 -90.22 -62.18
N SER A 381 -54.54 -91.30 -61.93
CA SER A 381 -53.63 -91.39 -60.79
C SER A 381 -52.51 -90.35 -60.86
N VAL A 382 -51.93 -90.11 -62.04
CA VAL A 382 -50.90 -89.08 -62.25
C VAL A 382 -51.48 -87.68 -62.04
N THR A 383 -52.68 -87.39 -62.53
CA THR A 383 -53.32 -86.08 -62.32
C THR A 383 -53.70 -85.82 -60.87
N GLU A 384 -54.14 -86.84 -60.12
CA GLU A 384 -54.39 -86.72 -58.68
C GLU A 384 -53.11 -86.41 -57.88
N GLN A 385 -51.99 -87.05 -58.26
CA GLN A 385 -50.68 -86.73 -57.69
C GLN A 385 -50.25 -85.29 -58.03
N LEU A 386 -50.46 -84.85 -59.28
CA LEU A 386 -50.17 -83.47 -59.70
C LEU A 386 -51.01 -82.45 -58.93
N VAL A 387 -52.31 -82.69 -58.75
CA VAL A 387 -53.20 -81.83 -57.94
C VAL A 387 -52.68 -81.72 -56.50
N THR A 388 -52.32 -82.84 -55.88
CA THR A 388 -51.79 -82.87 -54.51
C THR A 388 -50.48 -82.08 -54.39
N GLN A 389 -49.56 -82.29 -55.34
CA GLN A 389 -48.27 -81.59 -55.37
C GLN A 389 -48.43 -80.08 -55.63
N THR A 390 -49.38 -79.71 -56.48
CA THR A 390 -49.71 -78.32 -56.81
C THR A 390 -50.31 -77.61 -55.60
N ALA A 391 -51.24 -78.26 -54.89
CA ALA A 391 -51.82 -77.73 -53.64
C ALA A 391 -50.75 -77.51 -52.55
N SER A 392 -49.85 -78.49 -52.35
CA SER A 392 -48.73 -78.34 -51.41
C SER A 392 -47.80 -77.18 -51.78
N SER A 393 -47.51 -77.02 -53.07
CA SER A 393 -46.67 -75.92 -53.57
C SER A 393 -47.33 -74.54 -53.36
N VAL A 394 -48.67 -74.43 -53.53
CA VAL A 394 -49.40 -73.19 -53.21
C VAL A 394 -49.32 -72.86 -51.71
N GLU A 395 -49.47 -73.86 -50.84
CA GLU A 395 -49.33 -73.67 -49.38
C GLU A 395 -47.92 -73.17 -49.00
N GLN A 396 -46.88 -73.74 -49.60
CA GLN A 396 -45.50 -73.29 -49.40
C GLN A 396 -45.29 -71.86 -49.90
N MET A 397 -45.85 -71.50 -51.06
CA MET A 397 -45.79 -70.13 -51.58
C MET A 397 -46.49 -69.13 -50.65
N GLN A 398 -47.65 -69.48 -50.07
CA GLN A 398 -48.32 -68.63 -49.08
C GLN A 398 -47.49 -68.43 -47.81
N LYS A 399 -46.79 -69.48 -47.33
CA LYS A 399 -45.83 -69.36 -46.22
C LYS A 399 -44.68 -68.42 -46.59
N CYS A 400 -44.12 -68.54 -47.79
CA CYS A 400 -43.08 -67.63 -48.27
C CYS A 400 -43.56 -66.18 -48.36
N ILE A 401 -44.79 -65.92 -48.81
CA ILE A 401 -45.37 -64.56 -48.86
C ILE A 401 -45.43 -63.94 -47.46
N LYS A 402 -45.82 -64.71 -46.43
CA LYS A 402 -45.82 -64.23 -45.03
C LYS A 402 -44.41 -63.86 -44.55
N LEU A 403 -43.41 -64.71 -44.83
CA LEU A 403 -42.01 -64.42 -44.49
C LEU A 403 -41.48 -63.17 -45.22
N VAL A 404 -41.91 -62.96 -46.46
CA VAL A 404 -41.60 -61.76 -47.24
C VAL A 404 -42.24 -60.51 -46.60
N ASP A 405 -43.51 -60.58 -46.17
CA ASP A 405 -44.16 -59.48 -45.44
C ASP A 405 -43.42 -59.12 -44.14
N GLU A 406 -43.00 -60.12 -43.36
CA GLU A 406 -42.18 -59.92 -42.16
C GLU A 406 -40.82 -59.27 -42.51
N ALA A 407 -40.18 -59.70 -43.59
CA ALA A 407 -38.91 -59.13 -44.05
C ALA A 407 -39.05 -57.67 -44.51
N VAL A 408 -40.19 -57.28 -45.10
CA VAL A 408 -40.49 -55.87 -45.44
C VAL A 408 -40.59 -55.02 -44.17
N ILE A 409 -41.34 -55.48 -43.16
CA ILE A 409 -41.48 -54.76 -41.87
C ILE A 409 -40.10 -54.58 -41.24
N SER A 410 -39.31 -55.66 -41.14
CA SER A 410 -37.96 -55.60 -40.57
C SER A 410 -37.03 -54.65 -41.34
N SER A 411 -37.12 -54.58 -42.66
CA SER A 411 -36.33 -53.65 -43.48
C SER A 411 -36.72 -52.18 -43.27
N ASN A 412 -38.01 -51.90 -43.06
CA ASN A 412 -38.50 -50.56 -42.72
C ASN A 412 -38.04 -50.12 -41.32
N ASP A 413 -38.09 -51.03 -40.34
CA ASP A 413 -37.58 -50.77 -38.99
C ASP A 413 -36.08 -50.50 -39.01
N ALA A 414 -35.31 -51.30 -39.76
CA ALA A 414 -33.87 -51.10 -39.94
C ALA A 414 -33.56 -49.75 -40.61
N THR A 415 -34.35 -49.33 -41.61
CA THR A 415 -34.21 -48.02 -42.27
C THR A 415 -34.46 -46.87 -41.29
N SER A 416 -35.49 -47.00 -40.44
CA SER A 416 -35.81 -46.00 -39.42
C SER A 416 -34.71 -45.90 -38.37
N ALA A 417 -34.18 -47.04 -37.90
CA ALA A 417 -33.06 -47.09 -36.98
C ALA A 417 -31.78 -46.46 -37.56
N MET A 418 -31.47 -46.72 -38.85
CA MET A 418 -30.33 -46.07 -39.52
C MET A 418 -30.50 -44.56 -39.64
N THR A 419 -31.73 -44.08 -39.89
CA THR A 419 -32.01 -42.64 -39.95
C THR A 419 -31.75 -41.96 -38.61
N GLU A 420 -32.15 -42.61 -37.51
CA GLU A 420 -31.91 -42.11 -36.16
C GLU A 420 -30.41 -42.14 -35.79
N ILE A 421 -29.68 -43.20 -36.17
CA ILE A 421 -28.22 -43.26 -35.99
C ILE A 421 -27.51 -42.13 -36.74
N MET A 422 -27.89 -41.86 -37.99
CA MET A 422 -27.32 -40.75 -38.76
C MET A 422 -27.59 -39.40 -38.10
N ARG A 423 -28.78 -39.20 -37.51
CA ARG A 423 -29.10 -37.99 -36.73
C ARG A 423 -28.18 -37.85 -35.52
N GLN A 424 -28.00 -38.91 -34.74
CA GLN A 424 -27.11 -38.89 -33.57
C GLN A 424 -25.64 -38.64 -33.94
N ILE A 425 -25.16 -39.20 -35.06
CA ILE A 425 -23.80 -38.94 -35.56
C ILE A 425 -23.63 -37.46 -35.92
N ARG A 426 -24.64 -36.85 -36.55
CA ARG A 426 -24.62 -35.42 -36.87
C ARG A 426 -24.59 -34.56 -35.60
N ASP A 427 -25.46 -34.84 -34.64
CA ASP A 427 -25.49 -34.13 -33.35
C ASP A 427 -24.12 -34.21 -32.66
N ALA A 428 -23.49 -35.40 -32.66
CA ALA A 428 -22.14 -35.59 -32.12
C ALA A 428 -21.08 -34.76 -32.86
N SER A 429 -21.17 -34.66 -34.20
CA SER A 429 -20.27 -33.82 -35.00
C SER A 429 -20.42 -32.32 -34.70
N GLU A 430 -21.66 -31.86 -34.48
CA GLU A 430 -21.93 -30.47 -34.07
C GLU A 430 -21.35 -30.20 -32.68
N SER A 431 -21.56 -31.09 -31.69
CA SER A 431 -20.96 -30.98 -30.35
C SER A 431 -19.43 -30.96 -30.38
N MET A 432 -18.80 -31.74 -31.27
CA MET A 432 -17.33 -31.70 -31.42
C MET A 432 -16.84 -30.35 -31.94
N THR A 433 -17.59 -29.71 -32.84
CA THR A 433 -17.23 -28.37 -33.33
C THR A 433 -17.29 -27.33 -32.20
N GLU A 434 -18.28 -27.42 -31.31
CA GLU A 434 -18.39 -26.57 -30.12
C GLU A 434 -17.24 -26.81 -29.13
N ILE A 435 -16.87 -28.08 -28.88
CA ILE A 435 -15.74 -28.44 -28.01
C ILE A 435 -14.43 -27.88 -28.57
N ALA A 436 -14.19 -28.02 -29.88
CA ALA A 436 -13.00 -27.47 -30.53
C ALA A 436 -12.93 -25.94 -30.40
N THR A 437 -14.06 -25.26 -30.59
CA THR A 437 -14.14 -23.79 -30.43
C THR A 437 -13.84 -23.39 -28.99
N SER A 438 -14.47 -24.06 -28.02
CA SER A 438 -14.23 -23.83 -26.59
C SER A 438 -12.78 -24.09 -26.18
N ALA A 439 -12.13 -25.07 -26.80
CA ALA A 439 -10.74 -25.39 -26.56
C ALA A 439 -9.79 -24.27 -27.00
N VAL A 440 -10.02 -23.70 -28.17
CA VAL A 440 -9.24 -22.54 -28.67
C VAL A 440 -9.46 -21.29 -27.81
N GLU A 441 -10.69 -21.06 -27.36
CA GLU A 441 -10.99 -19.96 -26.44
C GLU A 441 -10.27 -20.13 -25.08
N GLN A 442 -10.27 -21.34 -24.52
CA GLN A 442 -9.56 -21.64 -23.28
C GLN A 442 -8.04 -21.55 -23.42
N GLU A 443 -7.48 -21.98 -24.55
CA GLU A 443 -6.05 -21.80 -24.84
C GLU A 443 -5.67 -20.31 -24.88
N THR A 444 -6.48 -19.49 -25.56
CA THR A 444 -6.28 -18.03 -25.65
C THR A 444 -6.40 -17.36 -24.28
N ALA A 445 -7.39 -17.77 -23.48
CA ALA A 445 -7.56 -17.28 -22.11
C ALA A 445 -6.35 -17.66 -21.23
N SER A 446 -5.86 -18.90 -21.36
CA SER A 446 -4.68 -19.34 -20.62
C SER A 446 -3.43 -18.53 -20.99
N ALA A 447 -3.18 -18.29 -22.29
CA ALA A 447 -2.07 -17.44 -22.72
C ALA A 447 -2.16 -16.01 -22.14
N SER A 448 -3.38 -15.46 -22.03
CA SER A 448 -3.61 -14.14 -21.42
C SER A 448 -3.36 -14.14 -19.90
N ILE A 449 -3.71 -15.24 -19.21
CA ILE A 449 -3.40 -15.44 -17.78
C ILE A 449 -1.89 -15.53 -17.58
N ALA A 450 -1.17 -16.32 -18.40
CA ALA A 450 0.28 -16.42 -18.34
C ALA A 450 0.96 -15.05 -18.52
N GLN A 451 0.52 -14.25 -19.50
CA GLN A 451 1.04 -12.89 -19.70
C GLN A 451 0.76 -11.99 -18.49
N SER A 452 -0.45 -12.05 -17.92
CA SER A 452 -0.82 -11.26 -16.74
C SER A 452 0.00 -11.66 -15.51
N THR A 453 0.27 -12.96 -15.36
CA THR A 453 1.10 -13.54 -14.30
C THR A 453 2.55 -13.09 -14.42
N ALA A 454 3.10 -13.01 -15.64
CA ALA A 454 4.44 -12.48 -15.87
C ALA A 454 4.56 -10.98 -15.48
N ARG A 455 3.55 -10.16 -15.83
CA ARG A 455 3.51 -8.75 -15.40
C ARG A 455 3.36 -8.62 -13.88
N LEU A 456 2.57 -9.49 -13.26
CA LEU A 456 2.42 -9.50 -11.82
C LEU A 456 3.74 -9.83 -11.11
N SER A 457 4.54 -10.74 -11.67
CA SER A 457 5.89 -11.05 -11.16
C SER A 457 6.84 -9.86 -11.24
N GLU A 458 6.79 -9.10 -12.33
CA GLU A 458 7.56 -7.84 -12.45
C GLU A 458 7.14 -6.84 -11.37
N PHE A 459 5.83 -6.62 -11.17
CA PHE A 459 5.33 -5.74 -10.10
C PHE A 459 5.74 -6.22 -8.71
N THR A 460 5.67 -7.52 -8.42
CA THR A 460 6.11 -8.07 -7.13
C THR A 460 7.61 -7.81 -6.91
N SER A 461 8.43 -7.92 -7.96
CA SER A 461 9.85 -7.59 -7.89
C SER A 461 10.10 -6.09 -7.62
N GLU A 462 9.30 -5.20 -8.21
CA GLU A 462 9.37 -3.75 -7.94
C GLU A 462 8.92 -3.41 -6.51
N GLU A 463 7.87 -4.07 -6.00
CA GLU A 463 7.43 -3.93 -4.60
C GLU A 463 8.51 -4.37 -3.63
N LEU A 464 9.20 -5.47 -3.91
CA LEU A 464 10.33 -5.95 -3.10
C LEU A 464 11.46 -4.92 -3.06
N ALA A 465 11.84 -4.37 -4.21
CA ALA A 465 12.86 -3.32 -4.29
C ALA A 465 12.43 -2.04 -3.52
N THR A 466 11.13 -1.73 -3.55
CA THR A 466 10.55 -0.62 -2.79
C THR A 466 10.62 -0.86 -1.28
N ALA A 467 10.31 -2.08 -0.83
CA ALA A 467 10.41 -2.48 0.57
C ALA A 467 11.87 -2.39 1.09
N GLU A 468 12.84 -2.84 0.30
CA GLU A 468 14.27 -2.66 0.60
C GLU A 468 14.67 -1.19 0.68
N GLY A 469 14.16 -0.36 -0.24
CA GLY A 469 14.36 1.09 -0.20
C GLY A 469 13.82 1.70 1.09
N LEU A 470 12.59 1.34 1.46
CA LEU A 470 11.94 1.82 2.67
C LEU A 470 12.72 1.43 3.94
N ALA A 471 13.20 0.19 4.02
CA ALA A 471 14.02 -0.28 5.14
C ALA A 471 15.32 0.53 5.28
N ARG A 472 16.00 0.83 4.17
CA ARG A 472 17.20 1.68 4.18
C ARG A 472 16.91 3.11 4.65
N GLU A 473 15.81 3.70 4.21
CA GLU A 473 15.41 5.05 4.65
C GLU A 473 15.07 5.08 6.15
N VAL A 474 14.45 4.02 6.67
CA VAL A 474 14.21 3.86 8.11
C VAL A 474 15.52 3.86 8.90
N ASP A 475 16.54 3.13 8.44
CA ASP A 475 17.86 3.13 9.09
C ASP A 475 18.50 4.52 9.12
N VAL A 476 18.41 5.26 8.01
CA VAL A 476 18.92 6.64 7.92
C VAL A 476 18.17 7.57 8.87
N LEU A 477 16.84 7.53 8.89
CA LEU A 477 16.02 8.36 9.78
C LEU A 477 16.22 8.00 11.25
N SER A 478 16.42 6.72 11.57
CA SER A 478 16.75 6.24 12.90
C SER A 478 18.08 6.83 13.39
N GLU A 479 19.10 6.85 12.54
CA GLU A 479 20.40 7.46 12.86
C GLU A 479 20.32 8.99 13.02
N ILE A 480 19.57 9.67 12.15
CA ILE A 480 19.31 11.12 12.28
C ILE A 480 18.60 11.40 13.61
N SER A 481 17.58 10.60 13.96
CA SER A 481 16.82 10.75 15.20
C SER A 481 17.69 10.56 16.45
N LYS A 482 18.62 9.59 16.43
CA LYS A 482 19.61 9.40 17.51
C LYS A 482 20.51 10.62 17.66
N ARG A 483 21.01 11.18 16.55
CA ARG A 483 21.84 12.39 16.54
C ARG A 483 21.07 13.61 17.06
N MET A 484 19.81 13.77 16.66
CA MET A 484 18.93 14.84 17.18
C MET A 484 18.70 14.70 18.67
N ARG A 485 18.40 13.48 19.16
CA ARG A 485 18.24 13.21 20.59
C ARG A 485 19.51 13.56 21.37
N SER A 486 20.67 13.14 20.88
CA SER A 486 21.96 13.48 21.50
C SER A 486 22.23 15.00 21.52
N ALA A 487 21.82 15.73 20.48
CA ALA A 487 21.93 17.19 20.45
C ALA A 487 20.99 17.86 21.47
N ILE A 488 19.76 17.35 21.62
CA ILE A 488 18.76 17.84 22.59
C ILE A 488 19.22 17.55 24.02
N GLU A 489 19.83 16.40 24.28
CA GLU A 489 20.38 16.01 25.60
C GLU A 489 21.51 16.93 26.11
N ARG A 490 22.07 17.78 25.24
CA ARG A 490 23.00 18.86 25.63
C ARG A 490 22.30 20.00 26.35
N PHE A 491 20.98 20.12 26.22
CA PHE A 491 20.18 21.08 26.97
C PHE A 491 19.51 20.37 28.13
N ARG A 492 19.64 20.95 29.33
CA ARG A 492 18.88 20.53 30.50
C ARG A 492 17.74 21.52 30.69
N LEU A 493 16.51 21.00 30.70
CA LEU A 493 15.28 21.78 30.84
C LEU A 493 14.89 21.98 32.30
#